data_AF-A0A7V2ZMD6-F1
#
_entry.id   AF-A0A7V2ZMD6-F1
#
_cell.length_a   1.000
_cell.length_b   1.000
_cell.length_c   1.000
_cell.angle_alpha   90.00
_cell.angle_beta   90.00
_cell.angle_gamma   90.00
#
_symmetry.space_group_name_H-M   'P 1'
#
loop_
_entity.id
_entity.type
_entity.pdbx_description
1 polymer ?
#
loop_
_entity_poly.entity_id
_entity_poly.type
_entity_poly.pdbx_seq_one_letter_code
_entity_poly.pdbx_strand_id
1 'polypeptide(L)'
;MRNLKIVFAVIIFLLALFLLLNLIGISDFSFVEILAYISIISGITLWYFSYTEPNKGGIFAGCFIFLSGIVLAIESSFIIWNPLRMVFPSIFIISGISLFFVYLSEKKKIIFLVLAVLLLAAGMFYLFDRINFKFLVFIEAIWQIILRLWFVIILIALIIYIISGKNNRQNIYTNQE
;
A
#
# COMPACT_ATOMS: atom_id res chain seq x y z
N MET A 1 4.38 -10.94 -17.31
CA MET A 1 2.92 -11.01 -17.55
C MET A 1 2.14 -11.73 -16.44
N ARG A 2 2.65 -12.80 -15.83
CA ARG A 2 1.95 -13.54 -14.75
C ARG A 2 1.53 -12.66 -13.57
N ASN A 3 2.42 -11.79 -13.11
CA ASN A 3 2.20 -10.95 -11.93
C ASN A 3 1.08 -9.91 -12.15
N LEU A 4 0.99 -9.35 -13.36
CA LEU A 4 -0.10 -8.44 -13.74
C LEU A 4 -1.46 -9.14 -13.77
N LYS A 5 -1.52 -10.39 -14.26
CA LYS A 5 -2.77 -11.17 -14.25
C LYS A 5 -3.30 -11.40 -12.83
N ILE A 6 -2.40 -11.69 -11.88
CA ILE A 6 -2.77 -11.87 -10.47
C ILE A 6 -3.29 -10.56 -9.88
N VAL A 7 -2.59 -9.44 -10.12
CA VAL A 7 -3.01 -8.11 -9.65
C VAL A 7 -4.38 -7.75 -10.23
N PHE A 8 -4.62 -7.95 -11.53
CA PHE A 8 -5.93 -7.72 -12.15
C PHE A 8 -7.03 -8.61 -11.55
N ALA A 9 -6.75 -9.89 -11.30
CA ALA A 9 -7.71 -10.79 -10.67
C ALA A 9 -8.08 -10.31 -9.25
N VAL A 10 -7.09 -9.87 -8.47
CA VAL A 10 -7.31 -9.31 -7.13
C VAL A 10 -8.15 -8.03 -7.19
N ILE A 11 -7.87 -7.13 -8.13
CA ILE A 11 -8.65 -5.90 -8.32
C ILE A 11 -10.10 -6.21 -8.66
N ILE A 12 -10.35 -7.09 -9.64
CA ILE A 12 -11.70 -7.46 -10.07
C ILE A 12 -12.47 -8.15 -8.93
N PHE A 13 -11.81 -9.07 -8.22
CA PHE A 13 -12.41 -9.75 -7.08
C PHE A 13 -12.82 -8.77 -5.98
N LEU A 14 -11.95 -7.83 -5.61
CA LEU A 14 -12.26 -6.82 -4.61
C LEU A 14 -13.39 -5.88 -5.05
N LEU A 15 -13.36 -5.42 -6.30
CA LEU A 15 -14.40 -4.57 -6.84
C LEU A 15 -15.76 -5.27 -6.77
N ALA A 16 -15.84 -6.53 -7.21
CA ALA A 16 -17.06 -7.33 -7.13
C ALA A 16 -17.53 -7.54 -5.70
N LEU A 17 -16.60 -7.84 -4.77
CA LEU A 17 -16.90 -8.01 -3.35
C LEU A 17 -17.50 -6.73 -2.74
N PHE A 18 -16.86 -5.58 -2.93
CA PHE A 18 -17.35 -4.31 -2.37
C PHE A 18 -18.70 -3.89 -2.95
N LEU A 19 -18.91 -4.06 -4.26
CA LEU A 19 -20.21 -3.79 -4.89
C LEU A 19 -21.32 -4.67 -4.31
N LEU A 20 -21.03 -5.95 -4.06
CA LEU A 20 -21.97 -6.89 -3.48
C LEU A 20 -22.29 -6.53 -2.02
N LEU A 21 -21.28 -6.17 -1.22
CA LEU A 21 -21.48 -5.73 0.16
C LEU A 21 -22.35 -4.46 0.26
N ASN A 22 -22.12 -3.48 -0.62
CA ASN A 22 -22.93 -2.27 -0.70
C ASN A 22 -24.38 -2.60 -1.12
N LEU A 23 -24.57 -3.53 -2.07
CA LEU A 23 -25.89 -3.92 -2.57
C LEU A 23 -26.74 -4.63 -1.49
N ILE A 24 -26.11 -5.45 -0.63
CA ILE A 24 -26.81 -6.13 0.48
C ILE A 24 -27.06 -5.16 1.64
N GLY A 25 -26.48 -3.96 1.63
CA GLY A 25 -26.63 -2.97 2.70
C GLY A 25 -25.86 -3.32 3.97
N ILE A 26 -24.85 -4.19 3.87
CA ILE A 26 -24.00 -4.57 5.02
C ILE A 26 -23.07 -3.41 5.41
N SER A 27 -22.66 -2.60 4.43
CA SER A 27 -21.80 -1.44 4.62
C SER A 27 -22.07 -0.39 3.56
N ASP A 28 -21.84 0.88 3.89
CA ASP A 28 -21.97 2.01 2.97
C ASP A 28 -20.58 2.56 2.64
N PHE A 29 -19.82 1.80 1.85
CA PHE A 29 -18.47 2.22 1.46
C PHE A 29 -18.53 3.30 0.40
N SER A 30 -17.85 4.43 0.64
CA SER A 30 -17.70 5.46 -0.37
C SER A 30 -16.78 5.00 -1.51
N PHE A 31 -16.92 5.62 -2.69
CA PHE A 31 -16.05 5.31 -3.84
C PHE A 31 -14.55 5.50 -3.51
N VAL A 32 -14.22 6.52 -2.72
CA VAL A 32 -12.84 6.81 -2.30
C VAL A 32 -12.30 5.70 -1.38
N GLU A 33 -13.13 5.17 -0.48
CA GLU A 33 -12.76 4.04 0.38
C GLU A 33 -12.51 2.77 -0.41
N ILE A 34 -13.37 2.46 -1.38
CA ILE A 34 -13.21 1.30 -2.27
C ILE A 34 -11.89 1.44 -3.04
N LEU A 35 -11.61 2.63 -3.60
CA LEU A 35 -10.37 2.89 -4.31
C LEU A 35 -9.14 2.77 -3.41
N ALA A 36 -9.24 3.24 -2.16
CA ALA A 36 -8.18 3.11 -1.18
C ALA A 36 -7.86 1.64 -0.89
N TYR A 37 -8.89 0.81 -0.63
CA TYR A 37 -8.73 -0.61 -0.36
C TYR A 37 -8.17 -1.40 -1.54
N ILE A 38 -8.68 -1.14 -2.74
CA ILE A 38 -8.15 -1.73 -3.97
C ILE A 38 -6.68 -1.33 -4.14
N SER A 39 -6.32 -0.06 -3.92
CA SER A 39 -4.94 0.41 -4.05
C SER A 39 -4.02 -0.24 -3.02
N ILE A 40 -4.45 -0.35 -1.75
CA ILE A 40 -3.66 -1.02 -0.70
C ILE A 40 -3.39 -2.48 -1.09
N ILE A 41 -4.43 -3.25 -1.41
CA ILE A 41 -4.30 -4.69 -1.64
C ILE A 41 -3.57 -4.98 -2.96
N SER A 42 -3.89 -4.25 -4.04
CA SER A 42 -3.20 -4.42 -5.32
C SER A 42 -1.74 -3.98 -5.26
N GLY A 43 -1.45 -2.88 -4.55
CA GLY A 43 -0.10 -2.37 -4.34
C GLY A 43 0.79 -3.35 -3.58
N ILE A 44 0.31 -3.89 -2.45
CA ILE A 44 1.10 -4.86 -1.67
C ILE A 44 1.28 -6.18 -2.42
N THR A 45 0.27 -6.62 -3.17
CA THR A 45 0.35 -7.80 -4.03
C THR A 45 1.41 -7.62 -5.11
N LEU A 46 1.38 -6.48 -5.83
CA LEU A 46 2.35 -6.16 -6.87
C LEU A 46 3.77 -6.06 -6.30
N TRP A 47 3.92 -5.38 -5.16
CA TRP A 47 5.20 -5.26 -4.46
C TRP A 47 5.76 -6.62 -4.07
N TYR A 48 4.95 -7.49 -3.44
CA TYR A 48 5.37 -8.81 -2.99
C TYR A 48 5.89 -9.67 -4.16
N PHE A 49 5.12 -9.80 -5.23
CA PHE A 49 5.54 -10.59 -6.39
C PHE A 49 6.76 -10.00 -7.10
N SER A 50 6.88 -8.67 -7.13
CA SER A 50 8.01 -7.99 -7.76
C SER A 50 9.27 -8.02 -6.88
N TYR A 51 9.11 -8.24 -5.59
CA TYR A 51 10.21 -8.45 -4.67
C TYR A 51 10.74 -9.89 -4.77
N THR A 52 9.86 -10.88 -4.93
CA THR A 52 10.25 -12.29 -5.12
C THR A 52 10.89 -12.55 -6.49
N GLU A 53 10.37 -11.91 -7.55
CA GLU A 53 10.95 -11.91 -8.89
C GLU A 53 11.50 -10.50 -9.15
N PRO A 54 12.77 -10.20 -8.79
CA PRO A 54 13.28 -8.84 -8.60
C PRO A 54 13.05 -7.95 -9.83
N ASN A 55 11.95 -7.20 -9.79
CA ASN A 55 11.51 -6.29 -10.83
C ASN A 55 11.38 -4.90 -10.21
N LYS A 56 12.35 -4.04 -10.51
CA LYS A 56 12.46 -2.67 -9.97
C LYS A 56 11.22 -1.84 -10.21
N GLY A 57 10.69 -1.89 -11.43
CA GLY A 57 9.50 -1.13 -11.80
C GLY A 57 8.28 -1.61 -11.02
N GLY A 58 8.15 -2.93 -10.83
CA GLY A 58 7.08 -3.52 -10.04
C GLY A 58 7.20 -3.24 -8.53
N ILE A 59 8.41 -3.24 -7.97
CA ILE A 59 8.67 -2.87 -6.57
C ILE A 59 8.30 -1.40 -6.33
N PHE A 60 8.77 -0.51 -7.22
CA PHE A 60 8.45 0.91 -7.15
C PHE A 60 6.94 1.16 -7.27
N ALA A 61 6.31 0.66 -8.34
CA ALA A 61 4.90 0.87 -8.60
C ALA A 61 4.02 0.23 -7.52
N GLY A 62 4.35 -0.98 -7.07
CA GLY A 62 3.61 -1.66 -6.00
C GLY A 62 3.64 -0.89 -4.68
N CYS A 63 4.83 -0.43 -4.27
CA CYS A 63 4.97 0.39 -3.07
C CYS A 63 4.26 1.75 -3.22
N PHE A 64 4.38 2.39 -4.39
CA PHE A 64 3.74 3.66 -4.67
C PHE A 64 2.21 3.57 -4.61
N ILE A 65 1.63 2.54 -5.26
CA ILE A 65 0.18 2.28 -5.26
C ILE A 65 -0.30 1.94 -3.85
N PHE A 66 0.44 1.10 -3.12
CA PHE A 66 0.12 0.73 -1.74
C PHE A 66 0.04 1.95 -0.83
N LEU A 67 1.09 2.78 -0.80
CA LEU A 67 1.14 3.96 0.06
C LEU A 67 0.13 5.04 -0.40
N SER A 68 -0.12 5.18 -1.70
CA SER A 68 -1.17 6.07 -2.20
C SER A 68 -2.55 5.63 -1.71
N GLY A 69 -2.79 4.31 -1.66
CA GLY A 69 -4.01 3.75 -1.06
C GLY A 69 -4.16 4.09 0.42
N ILE A 70 -3.06 4.11 1.19
CA ILE A 70 -3.09 4.56 2.59
C ILE A 70 -3.47 6.04 2.67
N VAL A 71 -2.89 6.90 1.83
CA VAL A 71 -3.25 8.34 1.81
C VAL A 71 -4.72 8.54 1.48
N LEU A 72 -5.27 7.82 0.48
CA LEU A 72 -6.69 7.85 0.16
C LEU A 72 -7.57 7.37 1.33
N ALA A 73 -7.14 6.33 2.05
CA ALA A 73 -7.84 5.87 3.24
C ALA A 73 -7.84 6.92 4.36
N ILE A 74 -6.75 7.68 4.52
CA ILE A 74 -6.68 8.77 5.49
C ILE A 74 -7.63 9.90 5.05
N GLU A 75 -7.59 10.29 3.78
CA GLU A 75 -8.46 11.35 3.24
C GLU A 75 -9.95 10.99 3.39
N SER A 76 -10.32 9.73 3.21
CA SER A 76 -11.71 9.30 3.42
C SER A 76 -12.10 9.18 4.89
N SER A 77 -11.14 9.17 5.83
CA SER A 77 -11.38 8.95 7.26
C SER A 77 -11.40 10.23 8.09
N PHE A 78 -10.73 11.27 7.62
CA PHE A 78 -10.59 12.52 8.36
C PHE A 78 -11.07 13.70 7.54
N ILE A 79 -11.69 14.66 8.21
CA ILE A 79 -12.00 15.96 7.63
C ILE A 79 -10.71 16.76 7.57
N ILE A 80 -10.04 16.72 6.41
CA ILE A 80 -8.79 17.45 6.17
C ILE A 80 -9.12 18.85 5.69
N TRP A 81 -8.74 19.86 6.48
CA TRP A 81 -8.80 21.25 6.04
C TRP A 81 -7.72 21.51 4.99
N ASN A 82 -8.11 21.53 3.72
CA ASN A 82 -7.27 21.74 2.53
C ASN A 82 -6.39 20.52 2.13
N PRO A 83 -6.98 19.47 1.55
CA PRO A 83 -6.25 18.24 1.15
C PRO A 83 -5.17 18.48 0.10
N LEU A 84 -5.30 19.51 -0.74
CA LEU A 84 -4.29 19.88 -1.74
C LEU A 84 -2.92 20.19 -1.13
N ARG A 85 -2.88 20.66 0.13
CA ARG A 85 -1.61 20.91 0.83
C ARG A 85 -0.86 19.63 1.21
N MET A 86 -1.54 18.48 1.24
CA MET A 86 -0.94 17.18 1.58
C MET A 86 -0.49 16.40 0.35
N VAL A 87 -1.03 16.69 -0.84
CA VAL A 87 -0.75 15.96 -2.08
C VAL A 87 0.74 15.98 -2.42
N PHE A 88 1.35 17.16 -2.52
CA PHE A 88 2.77 17.29 -2.87
C PHE A 88 3.72 16.62 -1.87
N PRO A 89 3.66 16.92 -0.56
CA PRO A 89 4.51 16.23 0.40
C PRO A 89 4.32 14.72 0.39
N SER A 90 3.07 14.23 0.22
CA SER A 90 2.80 12.80 0.12
C SER A 90 3.44 12.18 -1.11
N ILE A 91 3.34 12.79 -2.30
CA ILE A 91 3.98 12.28 -3.53
C ILE A 91 5.49 12.15 -3.34
N PHE A 92 6.14 13.16 -2.74
CA PHE A 92 7.57 13.13 -2.47
C PHE A 92 7.95 12.02 -1.49
N ILE A 93 7.24 11.91 -0.36
CA ILE A 93 7.49 10.88 0.65
C ILE A 93 7.26 9.48 0.08
N ILE A 94 6.14 9.26 -0.59
CA ILE A 94 5.79 7.98 -1.21
C ILE A 94 6.84 7.58 -2.25
N SER A 95 7.21 8.50 -3.15
CA SER A 95 8.23 8.24 -4.17
C SER A 95 9.58 7.91 -3.52
N GLY A 96 9.95 8.63 -2.46
CA GLY A 96 11.17 8.39 -1.70
C GLY A 96 11.19 6.99 -1.06
N ILE A 97 10.12 6.59 -0.37
CA ILE A 97 9.98 5.26 0.23
C ILE A 97 10.01 4.16 -0.85
N SER A 98 9.30 4.37 -1.97
CA SER A 98 9.29 3.42 -3.09
C SER A 98 10.68 3.21 -3.68
N LEU A 99 11.46 4.27 -3.89
CA LEU A 99 12.86 4.17 -4.35
C LEU A 99 13.76 3.51 -3.31
N PHE A 100 13.52 3.74 -2.03
CA PHE A 100 14.23 3.07 -0.95
C PHE A 100 14.01 1.55 -1.01
N PHE A 101 12.76 1.09 -1.22
CA PHE A 101 12.49 -0.35 -1.41
C PHE A 101 13.16 -0.93 -2.66
N VAL A 102 13.23 -0.17 -3.76
CA VAL A 102 14.00 -0.59 -4.95
C VAL A 102 15.49 -0.76 -4.61
N TYR A 103 16.07 0.16 -3.84
CA TYR A 103 17.44 0.04 -3.36
C TYR A 103 17.66 -1.18 -2.46
N LEU A 104 16.72 -1.49 -1.56
CA LEU A 104 16.83 -2.66 -0.68
C LEU A 104 16.84 -3.98 -1.46
N SER A 105 16.08 -4.06 -2.55
CA SER A 105 16.08 -5.23 -3.44
C SER A 105 17.40 -5.39 -4.22
N GLU A 106 18.02 -4.29 -4.63
CA GLU A 106 19.33 -4.29 -5.30
C GLU A 106 20.30 -3.25 -4.73
N LYS A 107 20.99 -3.64 -3.65
CA LYS A 107 21.96 -2.80 -2.92
C LYS A 107 23.11 -2.26 -3.77
N LYS A 108 23.31 -2.77 -4.99
CA LYS A 108 24.37 -2.35 -5.91
C LYS A 108 24.13 -0.96 -6.54
N LYS A 109 22.90 -0.43 -6.53
CA LYS A 109 22.56 0.83 -7.21
C LYS A 109 22.28 1.95 -6.21
N ILE A 110 23.34 2.57 -5.71
CA ILE A 110 23.26 3.67 -4.72
C ILE A 110 22.49 4.90 -5.23
N ILE A 111 22.38 5.08 -6.54
CA ILE A 111 21.58 6.16 -7.16
C ILE A 111 20.13 6.17 -6.64
N PHE A 112 19.53 5.01 -6.40
CA PHE A 112 18.17 4.92 -5.86
C PHE A 112 18.09 5.36 -4.40
N LEU A 113 19.14 5.10 -3.61
CA LEU A 113 19.23 5.58 -2.23
C LEU A 113 19.36 7.11 -2.20
N VAL A 114 20.24 7.68 -3.04
CA VAL A 114 20.42 9.14 -3.11
C VAL A 114 19.10 9.82 -3.49
N LEU A 115 18.43 9.33 -4.53
CA LEU A 115 17.13 9.86 -4.93
C LEU A 115 16.06 9.68 -3.84
N ALA A 116 16.04 8.54 -3.16
CA ALA A 116 15.12 8.29 -2.05
C ALA A 116 15.30 9.32 -0.93
N VAL A 117 16.54 9.56 -0.51
CA VAL A 117 16.87 10.54 0.53
C VAL A 117 16.50 11.96 0.10
N LEU A 118 16.79 12.35 -1.15
CA LEU A 118 16.45 13.67 -1.67
C LEU A 118 14.93 13.90 -1.68
N LEU A 119 14.16 12.91 -2.15
CA LEU A 119 12.69 13.00 -2.19
C LEU A 119 12.08 13.00 -0.78
N LEU A 120 12.59 12.17 0.13
CA LEU A 120 12.17 12.18 1.53
C LEU A 120 12.46 13.53 2.19
N ALA A 121 13.67 14.08 2.00
CA ALA A 121 14.03 15.38 2.52
C ALA A 121 13.13 16.50 1.96
N ALA A 122 12.86 16.49 0.66
CA ALA A 122 11.95 17.45 0.03
C ALA A 122 10.53 17.33 0.61
N GLY A 123 10.00 16.12 0.73
CA GLY A 123 8.66 15.88 1.30
C GLY A 123 8.55 16.34 2.75
N MET A 124 9.55 16.04 3.58
CA MET A 124 9.61 16.49 4.97
C MET A 124 9.74 18.01 5.08
N PHE A 125 10.53 18.65 4.22
CA PHE A 125 10.66 20.11 4.18
C PHE A 125 9.31 20.78 3.89
N TYR A 126 8.55 20.26 2.93
CA TYR A 126 7.19 20.73 2.62
C TYR A 126 6.20 20.52 3.79
N LEU A 127 6.34 19.45 4.57
CA LEU A 127 5.49 19.21 5.74
C LEU A 127 5.81 20.16 6.89
N PHE A 128 7.08 20.34 7.22
CA PHE A 128 7.50 21.14 8.38
C PHE A 128 7.20 22.63 8.21
N ASP A 129 7.26 23.16 6.99
CA ASP A 129 6.91 24.55 6.70
C ASP A 129 5.42 24.87 6.95
N ARG A 130 4.55 23.85 7.03
CA ARG A 130 3.09 24.02 6.98
C ARG A 130 2.32 23.49 8.18
N ILE A 131 2.95 22.77 9.10
CA ILE A 131 2.25 22.01 10.15
C ILE A 131 2.75 22.39 11.54
N ASN A 132 1.81 22.81 12.41
CA ASN A 132 2.00 22.81 13.86
C ASN A 132 1.82 21.37 14.38
N PHE A 133 2.91 20.61 14.36
CA PHE A 133 2.87 19.18 14.67
C PHE A 133 2.55 18.94 16.16
N LYS A 134 1.39 18.32 16.43
CA LYS A 134 1.02 17.84 17.76
C LYS A 134 1.12 16.32 17.79
N PHE A 135 2.15 15.79 18.45
CA PHE A 135 2.45 14.36 18.49
C PHE A 135 1.28 13.50 19.00
N LEU A 136 0.56 13.96 20.05
CA LEU A 136 -0.61 13.25 20.58
C LEU A 136 -1.72 13.07 19.54
N VAL A 137 -2.05 14.14 18.80
CA VAL A 137 -3.06 14.11 17.73
C VAL A 137 -2.65 13.15 16.62
N PHE A 138 -1.35 13.07 16.33
CA PHE A 138 -0.82 12.13 15.33
C PHE A 138 -1.00 10.67 15.76
N ILE A 139 -0.70 10.32 17.01
CA ILE A 139 -0.88 8.95 17.53
C ILE A 139 -2.36 8.55 17.57
N GLU A 140 -3.25 9.46 18.01
CA GLU A 140 -4.69 9.22 17.98
C GLU A 140 -5.22 8.99 16.55
N ALA A 141 -4.73 9.76 15.59
CA ALA A 141 -5.08 9.57 14.18
C ALA A 141 -4.62 8.20 13.65
N ILE A 142 -3.38 7.76 13.96
CA ILE A 142 -2.90 6.42 13.61
C ILE A 142 -3.83 5.34 14.16
N TRP A 143 -4.22 5.45 15.43
CA TRP A 143 -5.09 4.47 16.07
C TRP A 143 -6.46 4.37 15.37
N GLN A 144 -7.08 5.51 15.06
CA GLN A 144 -8.35 5.55 14.34
C GLN A 144 -8.24 4.95 12.92
N ILE A 145 -7.12 5.20 12.22
CA ILE A 145 -6.86 4.59 10.91
C ILE A 145 -6.79 3.07 11.03
N ILE A 146 -6.04 2.54 12.00
CA ILE A 146 -5.91 1.10 12.21
C ILE A 146 -7.27 0.46 12.48
N LEU A 147 -8.08 1.07 13.36
CA LEU A 147 -9.43 0.59 13.66
C LEU A 147 -10.34 0.60 12.44
N ARG A 148 -10.20 1.59 11.55
CA ARG A 148 -11.01 1.66 10.32
C ARG A 148 -10.55 0.68 9.24
N LEU A 149 -9.24 0.41 9.17
CA LEU A 149 -8.62 -0.52 8.23
C LEU A 149 -8.68 -1.99 8.69
N TRP A 150 -9.37 -2.32 9.79
CA TRP A 150 -9.43 -3.67 10.37
C TRP A 150 -9.78 -4.75 9.33
N PHE A 151 -10.75 -4.47 8.44
CA PHE A 151 -11.17 -5.40 7.40
C PHE A 151 -10.05 -5.68 6.37
N VAL A 152 -9.27 -4.66 6.02
CA VAL A 152 -8.12 -4.78 5.11
C VAL A 152 -7.01 -5.59 5.74
N ILE A 153 -6.76 -5.41 7.04
CA ILE A 153 -5.78 -6.19 7.80
C ILE A 153 -6.15 -7.68 7.77
N ILE A 154 -7.43 -8.01 7.95
CA ILE A 154 -7.93 -9.39 7.86
C ILE A 154 -7.72 -9.96 6.44
N LEU A 155 -8.03 -9.18 5.40
CA LEU A 155 -7.82 -9.61 4.02
C LEU A 155 -6.34 -9.88 3.70
N ILE A 156 -5.45 -8.98 4.13
CA ILE A 156 -4.00 -9.18 3.96
C ILE A 156 -3.53 -10.43 4.69
N ALA A 157 -3.96 -10.64 5.95
CA ALA A 157 -3.62 -11.82 6.72
C ALA A 157 -4.11 -13.11 6.04
N LEU A 158 -5.32 -13.10 5.49
CA LEU A 158 -5.90 -14.23 4.75
C LEU A 158 -5.12 -14.53 3.46
N ILE A 159 -4.72 -13.50 2.71
CA ILE A 159 -3.88 -13.66 1.51
C ILE A 159 -2.53 -14.28 1.90
N ILE A 160 -1.87 -13.77 2.95
CA ILE A 160 -0.59 -14.30 3.44
C ILE A 160 -0.75 -15.76 3.89
N TYR A 161 -1.84 -16.10 4.59
CA TYR A 161 -2.13 -17.46 5.05
C TYR A 161 -2.28 -18.44 3.86
N ILE A 162 -3.05 -18.06 2.83
CA ILE A 162 -3.26 -18.88 1.63
C ILE A 162 -1.94 -19.08 0.87
N ILE A 163 -1.14 -18.02 0.71
CA ILE A 163 0.16 -18.09 0.03
C ILE A 163 1.12 -19.01 0.80
N SER A 164 1.20 -18.84 2.13
CA SER A 164 2.09 -19.63 2.98
C SER A 164 1.70 -21.11 3.03
N GLY A 165 0.40 -21.40 3.09
CA GLY A 165 -0.12 -22.77 3.09
C GLY A 165 0.16 -23.53 1.79
N LYS A 166 0.19 -22.84 0.64
CA LYS A 166 0.53 -23.44 -0.65
C LYS A 166 2.02 -23.82 -0.74
N ASN A 167 2.90 -22.98 -0.19
CA ASN A 167 4.34 -23.19 -0.21
C ASN A 167 4.76 -24.44 0.61
N ASN A 168 4.10 -24.66 1.76
CA ASN A 168 4.32 -25.87 2.56
C ASN A 168 3.87 -27.17 1.87
N ARG A 169 2.79 -27.14 1.07
CA ARG A 169 2.34 -28.33 0.34
C ARG A 169 3.29 -28.72 -0.79
N GLN A 170 3.90 -27.75 -1.50
CA GLN A 170 4.85 -28.05 -2.56
C GLN A 170 6.13 -28.73 -2.05
N ASN A 171 6.65 -28.31 -0.89
CA ASN A 171 7.82 -28.95 -0.26
C ASN A 171 7.58 -30.39 0.22
N ILE A 172 6.33 -30.80 0.47
CA ILE A 172 6.04 -32.19 0.89
C ILE A 172 6.15 -33.16 -0.30
N TYR A 173 5.77 -32.73 -1.50
CA TYR A 173 5.83 -33.59 -2.70
C TYR A 173 7.22 -33.68 -3.33
N THR A 174 8.11 -32.70 -3.09
CA THR A 174 9.50 -32.73 -3.61
C THR A 174 10.44 -33.58 -2.75
N ASN A 175 10.06 -33.89 -1.52
CA ASN A 175 10.83 -34.74 -0.60
C ASN A 175 10.37 -36.22 -0.63
N GLN A 176 9.51 -36.59 -1.58
CA GLN A 176 9.02 -37.96 -1.78
C GLN A 176 9.48 -38.59 -3.11
N GLU A 177 10.32 -37.89 -3.88
CA GLU A 177 11.08 -38.41 -5.02
C GLU A 177 12.57 -38.57 -4.65
#